data_AF-A0A0V1P2J2-F1
#
_entry.id   AF-A0A0V1P2J2-F1
#
_cell.length_a   1.000
_cell.length_b   1.000
_cell.length_c   1.000
_cell.angle_alpha   90.00
_cell.angle_beta   90.00
_cell.angle_gamma   90.00
#
_symmetry.space_group_name_H-M   'P 1'
#
loop_
_entity.id
_entity.type
_entity.pdbx_description
1 polymer ?
#
loop_
_entity_poly.entity_id
_entity_poly.type
_entity_poly.pdbx_seq_one_letter_code
_entity_poly.pdbx_strand_id
1 'polypeptide(L)'
;MTDLRYIVAEIQVLFMEGDSESDIEQYWESENDGSSNGSDDSDDFVMPVADNANDSREEEYQQLEVLTTGDVSNYMQSIVRQITSILQLPEVTIRMLLNHFHWDKEKLMERFYDSPDPHKLFEEAGIADPRVTDNPKSDKPGTSVTTGGSDKLVCEICLHTFTYFGMIGLQCKHFYCTRCWTQYLTSKIMDEGVSQGIKCAGFPCNVLVDDSTIMKLVREERVRARYNYLIVKTFIECSRTFRWCPAPNCEYVIRVFNLDVRKVKCKCGYLFCFDCGEEWHDPISCEMLAKWLKKCTDDNETSNWLAANTKECPKCHVVIHKDGGCNHMTCRNVCCKNEFCWVCLGPWEPHGSSWYSCNRYDDEAAKAARNAQEISRSDLQRYVHFYKRFSNHTLSLKLEKKLYNSVKVKMNEMQMQNMSWVEVQFLRKAVDVLCDCRRTLKHTYAFAFYLEKNNQSIIFEDNQNDLELATEQLSEFLEQDLASTNFSSLKQLVQDKYRYCENRRKALLNHCQEGNEKNWWVFND
;
A
#
# COMPACT_ATOMS: atom_id res chain seq x y z
N MET A 1 -30.32 -13.53 -25.04
CA MET A 1 -29.07 -12.76 -25.28
C MET A 1 -29.13 -11.32 -24.76
N THR A 2 -30.31 -10.81 -24.37
CA THR A 2 -30.50 -9.44 -23.85
C THR A 2 -30.54 -9.34 -22.32
N ASP A 3 -30.90 -10.41 -21.59
CA ASP A 3 -30.88 -10.41 -20.10
C ASP A 3 -29.48 -10.50 -19.48
N LEU A 4 -28.52 -11.13 -20.17
CA LEU A 4 -27.13 -11.23 -19.68
C LEU A 4 -26.39 -9.88 -19.75
N ARG A 5 -26.80 -8.97 -20.64
CA ARG A 5 -26.17 -7.63 -20.73
C ARG A 5 -26.62 -6.70 -19.60
N TYR A 6 -27.81 -6.91 -19.06
CA TYR A 6 -28.35 -6.11 -17.97
C TYR A 6 -27.72 -6.50 -16.62
N ILE A 7 -27.50 -7.80 -16.40
CA ILE A 7 -26.75 -8.31 -15.22
C ILE A 7 -25.27 -7.93 -15.29
N VAL A 8 -24.68 -7.90 -16.49
CA VAL A 8 -23.29 -7.43 -16.71
C VAL A 8 -23.15 -5.94 -16.37
N ALA A 9 -24.16 -5.10 -16.64
CA ALA A 9 -24.13 -3.69 -16.30
C ALA A 9 -24.26 -3.43 -14.78
N GLU A 10 -25.08 -4.19 -14.06
CA GLU A 10 -25.20 -4.05 -12.59
C GLU A 10 -23.96 -4.54 -11.83
N ILE A 11 -23.22 -5.54 -12.34
CA ILE A 11 -22.01 -6.05 -11.67
C ILE A 11 -20.74 -5.27 -12.06
N GLN A 12 -20.70 -4.64 -13.24
CA GLN A 12 -19.59 -3.72 -13.59
C GLN A 12 -19.55 -2.48 -12.69
N VAL A 13 -20.71 -2.07 -12.16
CA VAL A 13 -20.81 -1.00 -11.15
C VAL A 13 -20.21 -1.45 -9.80
N LEU A 14 -20.39 -2.71 -9.40
CA LEU A 14 -19.79 -3.28 -8.18
C LEU A 14 -18.25 -3.45 -8.23
N PHE A 15 -17.62 -3.35 -9.40
CA PHE A 15 -16.15 -3.38 -9.55
C PHE A 15 -15.55 -1.99 -9.82
N MET A 16 -16.37 -0.95 -9.98
CA MET A 16 -15.93 0.45 -10.02
C MET A 16 -16.20 1.20 -8.71
N GLU A 17 -17.04 0.64 -7.84
CA GLU A 17 -17.18 1.10 -6.46
C GLU A 17 -16.02 0.52 -5.64
N GLY A 18 -15.05 1.39 -5.32
CA GLY A 18 -14.01 1.10 -4.36
C GLY A 18 -14.64 0.94 -2.98
N ASP A 19 -15.03 -0.27 -2.63
CA ASP A 19 -15.38 -0.62 -1.26
C ASP A 19 -14.13 -0.54 -0.40
N SER A 20 -14.22 0.33 0.58
CA SER A 20 -13.13 0.86 1.38
C SER A 20 -12.46 -0.25 2.21
N GLU A 21 -11.13 -0.35 2.16
CA GLU A 21 -10.36 -1.11 3.17
C GLU A 21 -10.41 -0.42 4.56
N SER A 22 -11.02 0.77 4.67
CA SER A 22 -11.00 1.61 5.87
C SER A 22 -12.07 1.29 6.93
N ASP A 23 -13.18 0.66 6.55
CA ASP A 23 -14.34 0.59 7.46
C ASP A 23 -14.27 -0.52 8.52
N ILE A 24 -13.30 -1.45 8.41
CA ILE A 24 -13.18 -2.59 9.35
C ILE A 24 -12.17 -2.32 10.47
N GLU A 25 -11.14 -1.51 10.24
CA GLU A 25 -10.06 -1.32 11.22
C GLU A 25 -10.19 -0.07 12.10
N GLN A 26 -10.93 0.98 11.68
CA GLN A 26 -11.06 2.21 12.47
C GLN A 26 -11.92 2.09 13.75
N TYR A 27 -12.66 0.99 13.93
CA TYR A 27 -13.66 0.87 15.01
C TYR A 27 -13.13 0.34 16.35
N TRP A 28 -11.83 0.05 16.48
CA TRP A 28 -11.32 -0.70 17.64
C TRP A 28 -10.29 0.04 18.51
N GLU A 29 -9.85 1.23 18.12
CA GLU A 29 -8.89 2.01 18.91
C GLU A 29 -9.55 2.88 20.00
N SER A 30 -10.87 2.94 20.08
CA SER A 30 -11.58 3.67 21.14
C SER A 30 -12.03 2.72 22.25
N GLU A 31 -11.14 2.34 23.15
CA GLU A 31 -11.41 2.07 24.58
C GLU A 31 -10.12 1.53 25.24
N ASN A 32 -9.17 2.43 25.48
CA ASN A 32 -8.08 2.20 26.41
C ASN A 32 -7.94 3.43 27.32
N ASP A 33 -8.67 3.44 28.43
CA ASP A 33 -8.29 4.19 29.61
C ASP A 33 -8.98 3.60 30.85
N GLY A 34 -8.19 3.05 31.75
CA GLY A 34 -8.68 2.33 32.92
C GLY A 34 -7.55 1.80 33.79
N SER A 35 -6.62 2.68 34.17
CA SER A 35 -5.63 2.40 35.22
C SER A 35 -6.34 2.06 36.53
N SER A 36 -6.15 0.84 37.03
CA SER A 36 -6.49 0.47 38.41
C SER A 36 -5.34 -0.30 39.04
N ASN A 37 -4.65 0.39 39.96
CA ASN A 37 -3.71 -0.20 40.92
C ASN A 37 -4.43 -1.24 41.78
N GLY A 38 -3.88 -2.46 41.82
CA GLY A 38 -4.25 -3.50 42.76
C GLY A 38 -3.03 -4.34 43.07
N SER A 39 -2.38 -4.04 44.19
CA SER A 39 -1.33 -4.82 44.83
C SER A 39 -1.90 -6.13 45.38
N ASP A 40 -1.31 -7.27 45.04
CA ASP A 40 -1.31 -8.42 45.95
C ASP A 40 -0.10 -9.32 45.71
N ASP A 41 0.64 -9.54 46.80
CA ASP A 41 1.83 -10.38 46.91
C ASP A 41 1.44 -11.87 46.84
N SER A 42 2.11 -12.63 45.97
CA SER A 42 2.37 -14.05 46.28
C SER A 42 3.62 -14.53 45.52
N ASP A 43 4.64 -14.82 46.32
CA ASP A 43 5.84 -15.56 45.94
C ASP A 43 5.47 -16.94 45.40
N ASP A 44 5.85 -17.25 44.17
CA ASP A 44 6.15 -18.63 43.80
C ASP A 44 7.38 -18.70 42.89
N PHE A 45 8.27 -19.61 43.29
CA PHE A 45 9.65 -19.75 42.87
C PHE A 45 9.73 -20.61 41.60
N VAL A 46 10.16 -20.02 40.48
CA VAL A 46 10.56 -20.77 39.27
C VAL A 46 11.96 -20.34 38.82
N MET A 47 12.85 -21.34 38.73
CA MET A 47 14.28 -21.26 38.43
C MET A 47 14.61 -20.74 37.01
N PRO A 48 15.83 -20.20 36.80
CA PRO A 48 16.16 -19.36 35.65
C PRO A 48 16.44 -20.18 34.40
N VAL A 49 15.77 -19.84 33.29
CA VAL A 49 16.12 -20.33 31.94
C VAL A 49 16.71 -19.16 31.18
N ALA A 50 17.89 -19.37 30.61
CA ALA A 50 18.75 -18.37 30.01
C ALA A 50 18.06 -17.52 28.93
N ASP A 51 17.89 -16.23 29.22
CA ASP A 51 17.60 -15.19 28.25
C ASP A 51 18.88 -14.85 27.48
N ASN A 52 18.89 -15.13 26.18
CA ASN A 52 19.66 -14.41 25.17
C ASN A 52 19.20 -14.83 23.77
N ALA A 53 18.01 -14.37 23.38
CA ALA A 53 17.54 -14.42 21.99
C ALA A 53 16.47 -13.36 21.67
N ASN A 54 16.36 -12.28 22.46
CA ASN A 54 15.29 -11.29 22.29
C ASN A 54 15.76 -9.89 21.87
N ASP A 55 17.06 -9.70 21.59
CA ASP A 55 17.63 -8.38 21.27
C ASP A 55 17.40 -7.95 19.81
N SER A 56 17.15 -8.88 18.88
CA SER A 56 17.06 -8.55 17.46
C SER A 56 15.68 -8.04 17.00
N ARG A 57 14.64 -8.11 17.84
CA ARG A 57 13.29 -7.67 17.45
C ARG A 57 12.98 -6.23 17.85
N GLU A 58 13.60 -5.70 18.90
CA GLU A 58 13.36 -4.31 19.33
C GLU A 58 14.11 -3.30 18.45
N GLU A 59 15.24 -3.68 17.84
CA GLU A 59 16.03 -2.82 16.96
C GLU A 59 15.35 -2.54 15.59
N GLU A 60 14.56 -3.48 15.04
CA GLU A 60 13.83 -3.28 13.78
C GLU A 60 12.72 -2.23 13.90
N TYR A 61 12.06 -2.11 15.06
CA TYR A 61 10.96 -1.16 15.28
C TYR A 61 11.43 0.28 15.50
N GLN A 62 12.70 0.51 15.85
CA GLN A 62 13.23 1.86 16.06
C GLN A 62 13.59 2.58 14.74
N GLN A 63 13.54 1.88 13.60
CA GLN A 63 13.95 2.43 12.30
C GLN A 63 12.79 2.97 11.45
N LEU A 64 11.56 2.95 11.98
CA LEU A 64 10.35 3.28 11.23
C LEU A 64 9.40 4.19 12.01
N GLU A 65 8.86 5.20 11.35
CA GLU A 65 7.91 6.16 11.92
C GLU A 65 6.69 6.31 11.00
N VAL A 66 5.48 6.18 11.55
CA VAL A 66 4.22 6.36 10.81
C VAL A 66 3.61 7.71 11.17
N LEU A 67 3.62 8.61 10.19
CA LEU A 67 3.29 10.02 10.27
C LEU A 67 1.96 10.34 9.58
N THR A 68 1.29 11.40 10.02
CA THR A 68 0.15 12.00 9.32
C THR A 68 0.61 13.08 8.34
N THR A 69 -0.28 13.52 7.45
CA THR A 69 -0.05 14.66 6.55
C THR A 69 0.30 15.95 7.32
N GLY A 70 -0.27 16.12 8.52
CA GLY A 70 0.05 17.23 9.43
C GLY A 70 1.46 17.14 9.98
N ASP A 71 1.90 15.94 10.40
CA ASP A 71 3.25 15.73 10.93
C ASP A 71 4.32 15.96 9.88
N VAL A 72 4.08 15.50 8.64
CA VAL A 72 4.98 15.78 7.51
C VAL A 72 5.04 17.28 7.22
N SER A 73 3.90 17.99 7.28
CA SER A 73 3.86 19.44 7.11
C SER A 73 4.65 20.17 8.20
N ASN A 74 4.57 19.72 9.44
CA ASN A 74 5.36 20.24 10.56
C ASN A 74 6.86 19.97 10.36
N TYR A 75 7.21 18.78 9.86
CA TYR A 75 8.58 18.42 9.53
C TYR A 75 9.15 19.31 8.42
N MET A 76 8.40 19.55 7.34
CA MET A 76 8.76 20.49 6.28
C MET A 76 8.99 21.90 6.83
N GLN A 77 8.11 22.40 7.71
CA GLN A 77 8.29 23.69 8.36
C GLN A 77 9.54 23.72 9.25
N SER A 78 9.87 22.61 9.94
CA SER A 78 11.08 22.53 10.76
C SER A 78 12.35 22.66 9.93
N ILE A 79 12.41 22.03 8.74
CA ILE A 79 13.53 22.16 7.79
C ILE A 79 13.64 23.60 7.31
N VAL A 80 12.51 24.21 6.92
CA VAL A 80 12.48 25.61 6.49
C VAL A 80 13.01 26.52 7.60
N ARG A 81 12.60 26.32 8.86
CA ARG A 81 13.09 27.11 10.01
C ARG A 81 14.59 26.91 10.26
N GLN A 82 15.11 25.69 10.13
CA GLN A 82 16.54 25.41 10.27
C GLN A 82 17.36 26.13 9.19
N ILE A 83 16.91 26.13 7.94
CA ILE A 83 17.61 26.85 6.86
C ILE A 83 17.42 28.37 7.03
N THR A 84 16.27 28.80 7.55
CA THR A 84 15.99 30.22 7.85
C THR A 84 16.93 30.78 8.89
N SER A 85 17.25 30.02 9.94
CA SER A 85 18.21 30.48 10.95
C SER A 85 19.63 30.61 10.40
N ILE A 86 19.99 29.85 9.36
CA ILE A 86 21.32 29.89 8.75
C ILE A 86 21.40 30.99 7.67
N LEU A 87 20.46 31.01 6.72
CA LEU A 87 20.49 31.92 5.57
C LEU A 87 19.89 33.30 5.85
N GLN A 88 19.14 33.45 6.95
CA GLN A 88 18.45 34.69 7.34
C GLN A 88 17.53 35.27 6.25
N LEU A 89 16.92 34.39 5.44
CA LEU A 89 15.94 34.76 4.41
C LEU A 89 14.50 34.48 4.90
N PRO A 90 13.47 35.12 4.34
CA PRO A 90 12.08 34.80 4.67
C PRO A 90 11.75 33.31 4.44
N GLU A 91 10.98 32.71 5.34
CA GLU A 91 10.59 31.28 5.26
C GLU A 91 9.95 30.93 3.91
N VAL A 92 9.17 31.85 3.35
CA VAL A 92 8.52 31.72 2.05
C VAL A 92 9.56 31.53 0.93
N THR A 93 10.59 32.38 0.91
CA THR A 93 11.67 32.32 -0.07
C THR A 93 12.45 31.01 0.04
N ILE A 94 12.77 30.57 1.26
CA ILE A 94 13.51 29.33 1.50
C ILE A 94 12.71 28.12 1.08
N ARG A 95 11.41 28.08 1.37
CA ARG A 95 10.55 26.99 0.95
C ARG A 95 10.45 26.88 -0.57
N MET A 96 10.38 28.01 -1.28
CA MET A 96 10.38 28.04 -2.74
C MET A 96 11.73 27.57 -3.31
N LEU A 97 12.85 27.96 -2.68
CA LEU A 97 14.17 27.46 -3.04
C LEU A 97 14.31 25.96 -2.80
N LEU A 98 13.87 25.46 -1.63
CA LEU A 98 13.87 24.03 -1.34
C LEU A 98 13.05 23.26 -2.36
N ASN A 99 11.89 23.77 -2.78
CA ASN A 99 11.11 23.15 -3.85
C ASN A 99 11.89 23.07 -5.17
N HIS A 100 12.61 24.14 -5.56
CA HIS A 100 13.45 24.14 -6.76
C HIS A 100 14.59 23.11 -6.70
N PHE A 101 15.17 22.90 -5.52
CA PHE A 101 16.24 21.92 -5.29
C PHE A 101 15.74 20.54 -4.84
N HIS A 102 14.46 20.21 -5.05
CA HIS A 102 13.88 18.92 -4.66
C HIS A 102 14.11 18.56 -3.17
N TRP A 103 14.04 19.56 -2.30
CA TRP A 103 14.24 19.44 -0.85
C TRP A 103 15.62 18.92 -0.42
N ASP A 104 16.61 19.02 -1.31
CA ASP A 104 18.00 18.71 -1.00
C ASP A 104 18.66 19.91 -0.29
N LYS A 105 18.76 19.82 1.03
CA LYS A 105 19.35 20.87 1.88
C LYS A 105 20.83 21.10 1.58
N GLU A 106 21.58 20.07 1.19
CA GLU A 106 23.03 20.17 1.00
C GLU A 106 23.33 20.90 -0.29
N LYS A 107 22.67 20.50 -1.39
CA LYS A 107 22.80 21.19 -2.68
C LYS A 107 22.38 22.64 -2.64
N LEU A 108 21.30 22.96 -1.90
CA LEU A 108 20.88 24.36 -1.73
C LEU A 108 21.98 25.18 -1.03
N MET A 109 22.57 24.62 0.04
CA MET A 109 23.59 25.31 0.83
C MET A 109 24.91 25.47 0.06
N GLU A 110 25.36 24.43 -0.64
CA GLU A 110 26.54 24.50 -1.53
C GLU A 110 26.34 25.59 -2.58
N ARG A 111 25.22 25.55 -3.33
CA ARG A 111 24.94 26.55 -4.37
C ARG A 111 24.80 27.96 -3.84
N PHE A 112 24.27 28.13 -2.63
CA PHE A 112 24.12 29.45 -2.02
C PHE A 112 25.47 30.06 -1.62
N TYR A 113 26.40 29.26 -1.09
CA TYR A 113 27.73 29.74 -0.69
C TYR A 113 28.74 29.80 -1.86
N ASP A 114 28.59 28.94 -2.86
CA ASP A 114 29.48 28.90 -4.03
C ASP A 114 29.15 29.98 -5.07
N SER A 115 27.91 30.47 -5.11
CA SER A 115 27.48 31.46 -6.10
C SER A 115 27.95 32.87 -5.72
N PRO A 116 28.70 33.57 -6.59
CA PRO A 116 29.13 34.96 -6.34
C PRO A 116 27.96 35.95 -6.21
N ASP A 117 26.83 35.65 -6.87
CA ASP A 117 25.62 36.50 -6.90
C ASP A 117 24.37 35.66 -6.53
N PRO A 118 23.84 35.79 -5.31
CA PRO A 118 22.59 35.15 -4.91
C PRO A 118 21.38 35.55 -5.77
N HIS A 119 21.42 36.72 -6.42
CA HIS A 119 20.38 37.23 -7.30
C HIS A 119 20.08 36.31 -8.50
N LYS A 120 21.10 35.69 -9.10
CA LYS A 120 20.90 34.77 -10.24
C LYS A 120 20.16 33.51 -9.82
N LEU A 121 20.42 33.01 -8.61
CA LEU A 121 19.74 31.84 -8.06
C LEU A 121 18.25 32.13 -7.80
N PHE A 122 17.91 33.34 -7.36
CA PHE A 122 16.51 33.75 -7.21
C PHE A 122 15.81 33.93 -8.57
N GLU A 123 16.49 34.52 -9.55
CA GLU A 123 15.96 34.72 -10.90
C GLU A 123 15.72 33.38 -11.62
N GLU A 124 16.68 32.45 -11.55
CA GLU A 124 16.55 31.08 -12.08
C GLU A 124 15.39 30.33 -11.41
N ALA A 125 15.19 30.50 -10.10
CA ALA A 125 14.08 29.91 -9.37
C ALA A 125 12.73 30.63 -9.58
N GLY A 126 12.70 31.75 -10.31
CA GLY A 126 11.49 32.56 -10.52
C GLY A 126 10.98 33.26 -9.25
N ILE A 127 11.88 33.50 -8.29
CA ILE A 127 11.62 34.14 -6.99
C ILE A 127 12.14 35.57 -7.05
N ALA A 128 11.36 36.54 -6.57
CA ALA A 128 11.84 37.91 -6.44
C ALA A 128 12.71 38.04 -5.17
N ASP A 129 13.85 38.72 -5.29
CA ASP A 129 14.83 38.79 -4.22
C ASP A 129 14.29 39.61 -3.03
N PRO A 130 14.16 39.02 -1.83
CA PRO A 130 13.67 39.72 -0.64
C PRO A 130 14.62 40.83 -0.14
N ARG A 131 15.87 40.88 -0.61
CA ARG A 131 16.87 41.92 -0.30
C ARG A 131 16.74 43.16 -1.17
N VAL A 132 16.03 43.08 -2.29
CA VAL A 132 15.70 44.24 -3.11
C VAL A 132 14.41 44.84 -2.56
N THR A 133 14.54 45.68 -1.53
CA THR A 133 13.47 46.62 -1.20
C THR A 133 13.40 47.63 -2.35
N ASP A 134 12.48 47.42 -3.29
CA ASP A 134 12.07 48.48 -4.21
C ASP A 134 11.71 49.70 -3.35
N ASN A 135 12.60 50.70 -3.37
CA ASN A 135 12.39 51.98 -2.72
C ASN A 135 11.10 52.55 -3.33
N PRO A 136 10.05 52.91 -2.57
CA PRO A 136 8.77 53.35 -3.12
C PRO A 136 8.86 54.81 -3.60
N LYS A 137 9.77 55.10 -4.52
CA LYS A 137 9.87 56.35 -5.27
C LYS A 137 10.22 55.99 -6.71
N SER A 138 9.35 56.45 -7.61
CA SER A 138 9.31 56.21 -9.07
C SER A 138 8.99 54.78 -9.50
N ASP A 139 7.72 54.41 -9.50
CA ASP A 139 7.01 54.11 -10.75
C ASP A 139 5.54 53.79 -10.44
N LYS A 140 4.66 54.69 -10.90
CA LYS A 140 3.21 54.46 -10.87
C LYS A 140 2.90 53.35 -11.89
N PRO A 141 2.18 52.28 -11.54
CA PRO A 141 1.64 51.38 -12.55
C PRO A 141 0.62 52.16 -13.38
N GLY A 142 0.75 52.14 -14.72
CA GLY A 142 -0.37 52.49 -15.60
C GLY A 142 -1.56 51.59 -15.24
N THR A 143 -2.80 52.05 -15.12
CA THR A 143 -3.48 53.13 -15.83
C THR A 143 -4.42 53.82 -14.83
N SER A 144 -4.04 54.96 -14.25
CA SER A 144 -4.93 55.73 -13.38
C SER A 144 -5.83 56.64 -14.22
N VAL A 145 -7.10 56.30 -14.36
CA VAL A 145 -8.12 57.28 -14.76
C VAL A 145 -8.45 58.11 -13.52
N THR A 146 -7.79 59.26 -13.37
CA THR A 146 -8.06 60.19 -12.27
C THR A 146 -9.31 61.02 -12.57
N THR A 147 -10.43 60.66 -11.93
CA THR A 147 -11.48 61.61 -11.57
C THR A 147 -12.03 61.24 -10.19
N GLY A 148 -11.60 61.96 -9.16
CA GLY A 148 -12.28 62.14 -7.87
C GLY A 148 -12.62 60.89 -7.04
N GLY A 149 -11.85 60.67 -5.96
CA GLY A 149 -12.39 60.09 -4.73
C GLY A 149 -12.80 58.61 -4.76
N SER A 150 -11.94 57.72 -5.23
CA SER A 150 -11.77 56.32 -4.80
C SER A 150 -10.83 55.64 -5.80
N ASP A 151 -9.63 55.24 -5.38
CA ASP A 151 -8.68 54.57 -6.26
C ASP A 151 -9.26 53.23 -6.71
N LYS A 152 -9.81 53.26 -7.93
CA LYS A 152 -10.49 52.16 -8.58
C LYS A 152 -9.56 51.64 -9.68
N LEU A 153 -9.21 50.36 -9.59
CA LEU A 153 -8.35 49.65 -10.52
C LEU A 153 -9.19 48.69 -11.37
N VAL A 154 -8.80 48.44 -12.61
CA VAL A 154 -9.48 47.51 -13.52
C VAL A 154 -8.75 46.18 -13.51
N CYS A 155 -9.48 45.09 -13.29
CA CYS A 155 -8.93 43.74 -13.40
C CYS A 155 -8.79 43.36 -14.88
N GLU A 156 -7.59 43.00 -15.34
CA GLU A 156 -7.36 42.65 -16.76
C GLU A 156 -7.98 41.31 -17.18
N ILE A 157 -8.34 40.45 -16.23
CA ILE A 157 -8.95 39.13 -16.51
C ILE A 157 -10.46 39.26 -16.74
N CYS A 158 -11.16 39.95 -15.85
CA CYS A 158 -12.63 40.08 -15.93
C CYS A 158 -13.09 41.44 -16.43
N LEU A 159 -12.19 42.40 -16.64
CA LEU A 159 -12.45 43.77 -17.10
C LEU A 159 -13.40 44.59 -16.21
N HIS A 160 -13.61 44.15 -14.96
CA HIS A 160 -14.41 44.89 -13.97
C HIS A 160 -13.53 45.82 -13.14
N THR A 161 -14.14 46.91 -12.68
CA THR A 161 -13.49 47.92 -11.84
C THR A 161 -13.71 47.62 -10.36
N PHE A 162 -12.64 47.54 -9.58
CA PHE A 162 -12.66 47.25 -8.14
C PHE A 162 -11.93 48.34 -7.36
N THR A 163 -12.21 48.46 -6.07
CA THR A 163 -11.38 49.26 -5.16
C THR A 163 -10.05 48.56 -4.91
N TYR A 164 -9.04 49.30 -4.47
CA TYR A 164 -7.73 48.75 -4.10
C TYR A 164 -7.81 47.53 -3.16
N PHE A 165 -8.74 47.53 -2.20
CA PHE A 165 -8.95 46.41 -1.26
C PHE A 165 -9.48 45.12 -1.91
N GLY A 166 -10.09 45.21 -3.09
CA GLY A 166 -10.61 44.06 -3.83
C GLY A 166 -9.60 43.45 -4.80
N MET A 167 -8.40 44.01 -4.90
CA MET A 167 -7.35 43.58 -5.81
C MET A 167 -6.11 43.13 -5.06
N ILE A 168 -5.55 42.01 -5.50
CA ILE A 168 -4.37 41.41 -4.90
C ILE A 168 -3.26 41.42 -5.95
N GLY A 169 -2.15 42.04 -5.56
CA GLY A 169 -0.95 42.16 -6.38
C GLY A 169 0.18 41.31 -5.83
N LEU A 170 0.97 40.74 -6.74
CA LEU A 170 2.24 40.08 -6.42
C LEU A 170 3.40 41.08 -6.55
N GLN A 171 4.60 40.64 -6.19
CA GLN A 171 5.82 41.45 -6.30
C GLN A 171 6.15 41.86 -7.76
N CYS A 172 5.57 41.17 -8.75
CA CYS A 172 5.64 41.55 -10.17
C CYS A 172 4.71 42.72 -10.56
N LYS A 173 4.04 43.37 -9.60
CA LYS A 173 3.14 44.53 -9.80
C LYS A 173 1.91 44.26 -10.68
N HIS A 174 1.58 42.99 -10.95
CA HIS A 174 0.32 42.59 -11.60
C HIS A 174 -0.78 42.44 -10.57
N PHE A 175 -1.93 43.12 -10.77
CA PHE A 175 -3.06 43.11 -9.85
C PHE A 175 -4.30 42.50 -10.49
N TYR A 176 -4.92 41.54 -9.80
CA TYR A 176 -6.18 40.94 -10.22
C TYR A 176 -7.18 40.93 -9.08
N CYS A 177 -8.47 40.91 -9.39
CA CYS A 177 -9.50 40.83 -8.36
C CYS A 177 -9.47 39.46 -7.67
N THR A 178 -9.87 39.42 -6.40
CA THR A 178 -9.88 38.18 -5.59
C THR A 178 -10.58 37.02 -6.28
N ARG A 179 -11.71 37.28 -6.96
CA ARG A 179 -12.46 36.24 -7.68
C ARG A 179 -11.67 35.62 -8.82
N CYS A 180 -10.97 36.43 -9.62
CA CYS A 180 -10.14 35.93 -10.71
C CYS A 180 -8.95 35.13 -10.18
N TRP A 181 -8.33 35.59 -9.09
CA TRP A 181 -7.28 34.85 -8.40
C TRP A 181 -7.77 33.49 -7.89
N THR A 182 -8.89 33.46 -7.18
CA THR A 182 -9.46 32.22 -6.66
C THR A 182 -9.78 31.26 -7.81
N GLN A 183 -10.40 31.72 -8.89
CA GLN A 183 -10.73 30.84 -10.03
C GLN A 183 -9.48 30.32 -10.75
N TYR A 184 -8.46 31.17 -10.93
CA TYR A 184 -7.17 30.77 -11.50
C TYR A 184 -6.48 29.70 -10.65
N LEU A 185 -6.35 29.94 -9.34
CA LEU A 185 -5.70 29.02 -8.41
C LEU A 185 -6.49 27.71 -8.30
N THR A 186 -7.82 27.76 -8.19
CA THR A 186 -8.65 26.55 -8.14
C THR A 186 -8.48 25.71 -9.39
N SER A 187 -8.47 26.30 -10.59
CA SER A 187 -8.27 25.54 -11.83
C SER A 187 -6.86 24.93 -11.89
N LYS A 188 -5.81 25.68 -11.52
CA LYS A 188 -4.43 25.16 -11.47
C LYS A 188 -4.25 24.01 -10.46
N ILE A 189 -4.91 24.08 -9.31
CA ILE A 189 -4.77 23.08 -8.24
C ILE A 189 -5.64 21.85 -8.51
N MET A 190 -6.88 22.04 -8.98
CA MET A 190 -7.84 20.95 -9.15
C MET A 190 -7.72 20.27 -10.50
N ASP A 191 -7.60 21.04 -11.60
CA ASP A 191 -7.62 20.49 -12.96
C ASP A 191 -6.22 20.07 -13.41
N GLU A 192 -5.21 20.92 -13.19
CA GLU A 192 -3.82 20.63 -13.60
C GLU A 192 -3.03 19.85 -12.54
N GLY A 193 -3.50 19.81 -11.29
CA GLY A 193 -2.86 19.07 -10.20
C GLY A 193 -1.49 19.63 -9.78
N VAL A 194 -1.23 20.91 -10.07
CA VAL A 194 0.06 21.54 -9.82
C VAL A 194 0.06 22.22 -8.44
N SER A 195 0.92 21.76 -7.53
CA SER A 195 1.21 22.43 -6.25
C SER A 195 2.42 23.35 -6.33
N GLN A 196 3.41 23.00 -7.14
CA GLN A 196 4.68 23.73 -7.23
C GLN A 196 4.77 24.48 -8.56
N GLY A 197 5.29 25.71 -8.53
CA GLY A 197 5.52 26.46 -9.75
C GLY A 197 4.30 27.21 -10.29
N ILE A 198 3.29 27.49 -9.46
CA ILE A 198 2.16 28.35 -9.85
C ILE A 198 2.71 29.76 -10.09
N LYS A 199 2.68 30.19 -11.36
CA LYS A 199 3.14 31.51 -11.80
C LYS A 199 2.04 32.55 -11.66
N CYS A 200 2.43 33.81 -11.70
CA CYS A 200 1.52 34.92 -11.83
C CYS A 200 0.63 34.75 -13.08
N ALA A 201 -0.65 35.15 -12.98
CA ALA A 201 -1.60 35.08 -14.09
C ALA A 201 -1.29 36.07 -15.24
N GLY A 202 -0.33 36.99 -15.06
CA GLY A 202 0.13 37.90 -16.10
C GLY A 202 1.05 37.22 -17.09
N PHE A 203 0.82 37.41 -18.39
CA PHE A 203 1.70 36.90 -19.45
C PHE A 203 2.58 38.05 -19.99
N PRO A 204 3.92 37.90 -20.09
CA PRO A 204 4.77 36.73 -19.84
C PRO A 204 5.49 36.79 -18.46
N CYS A 205 4.76 36.70 -17.34
CA CYS A 205 5.35 36.75 -16.00
C CYS A 205 5.74 35.34 -15.51
N ASN A 206 6.96 35.19 -14.98
CA ASN A 206 7.46 33.94 -14.39
C ASN A 206 7.54 33.98 -12.85
N VAL A 207 7.10 35.07 -12.22
CA VAL A 207 7.12 35.19 -10.75
C VAL A 207 6.15 34.19 -10.14
N LEU A 208 6.65 33.40 -9.20
CA LEU A 208 5.89 32.39 -8.49
C LEU A 208 4.99 33.01 -7.40
N VAL A 209 3.81 32.42 -7.22
CA VAL A 209 2.87 32.77 -6.15
C VAL A 209 3.28 32.02 -4.88
N ASP A 210 3.38 32.74 -3.76
CA ASP A 210 3.72 32.12 -2.48
C ASP A 210 2.53 31.39 -1.83
N ASP A 211 2.84 30.37 -1.05
CA ASP A 211 1.85 29.53 -0.36
C ASP A 211 0.98 30.33 0.61
N SER A 212 1.54 31.37 1.25
CA SER A 212 0.77 32.19 2.18
C SER A 212 -0.34 32.96 1.46
N THR A 213 -0.04 33.46 0.26
CA THR A 213 -0.98 34.14 -0.62
C THR A 213 -2.01 33.16 -1.17
N ILE A 214 -1.61 31.95 -1.57
CA ILE A 214 -2.53 30.89 -2.03
C ILE A 214 -3.52 30.50 -0.93
N MET A 215 -3.03 30.27 0.30
CA MET A 215 -3.89 29.90 1.44
C MET A 215 -4.86 31.02 1.85
N LYS A 216 -4.48 32.29 1.65
CA LYS A 216 -5.38 33.45 1.88
C LYS A 216 -6.45 33.59 0.80
N LEU A 217 -6.10 33.31 -0.46
CA LEU A 217 -6.95 33.50 -1.65
C LEU A 217 -7.95 32.37 -1.87
N VAL A 218 -7.52 31.14 -1.64
CA VAL A 218 -8.37 29.96 -1.73
C VAL A 218 -9.12 29.84 -0.41
N ARG A 219 -10.44 30.06 -0.41
CA ARG A 219 -11.29 29.95 0.79
C ARG A 219 -11.99 28.61 0.91
N GLU A 220 -12.08 27.87 -0.19
CA GLU A 220 -12.73 26.56 -0.24
C GLU A 220 -11.84 25.51 0.42
N GLU A 221 -12.38 24.85 1.45
CA GLU A 221 -11.64 23.85 2.24
C GLU A 221 -11.16 22.68 1.39
N ARG A 222 -11.99 22.23 0.43
CA ARG A 222 -11.66 21.15 -0.49
C ARG A 222 -10.40 21.45 -1.32
N VAL A 223 -10.27 22.68 -1.82
CA VAL A 223 -9.13 23.11 -2.64
C VAL A 223 -7.89 23.28 -1.78
N ARG A 224 -8.03 23.80 -0.55
CA ARG A 224 -6.92 23.88 0.42
C ARG A 224 -6.39 22.51 0.81
N ALA A 225 -7.28 21.57 1.14
CA ALA A 225 -6.90 20.20 1.46
C ALA A 225 -6.16 19.55 0.29
N ARG A 226 -6.67 19.74 -0.94
CA ARG A 226 -5.98 19.27 -2.16
C ARG A 226 -4.61 19.92 -2.34
N TYR A 227 -4.48 21.22 -2.13
CA TYR A 227 -3.21 21.93 -2.23
C TYR A 227 -2.18 21.42 -1.22
N ASN A 228 -2.57 21.29 0.06
CA ASN A 228 -1.71 20.75 1.11
C ASN A 228 -1.28 19.31 0.80
N TYR A 229 -2.21 18.47 0.34
CA TYR A 229 -1.90 17.11 -0.09
C TYR A 229 -0.87 17.11 -1.24
N LEU A 230 -1.05 17.95 -2.26
CA LEU A 230 -0.13 18.02 -3.40
C LEU A 230 1.26 18.53 -3.01
N ILE A 231 1.36 19.48 -2.07
CA ILE A 231 2.66 19.92 -1.50
C ILE A 231 3.37 18.75 -0.83
N VAL A 232 2.67 18.06 0.07
CA VAL A 232 3.22 16.93 0.83
C VAL A 232 3.56 15.79 -0.11
N LYS A 233 2.74 15.54 -1.13
CA LYS A 233 3.00 14.55 -2.17
C LYS A 233 4.31 14.82 -2.90
N THR A 234 4.53 16.04 -3.39
CA THR A 234 5.79 16.37 -4.08
C THR A 234 6.99 16.27 -3.16
N PHE A 235 6.85 16.66 -1.89
CA PHE A 235 7.92 16.47 -0.89
C PHE A 235 8.30 15.00 -0.71
N ILE A 236 7.31 14.13 -0.58
CA ILE A 236 7.51 12.69 -0.41
C ILE A 236 8.13 12.08 -1.67
N GLU A 237 7.68 12.45 -2.86
CA GLU A 237 8.26 11.99 -4.13
C GLU A 237 9.72 12.43 -4.32
N CYS A 238 10.11 13.57 -3.74
CA CYS A 238 11.50 14.04 -3.76
C CYS A 238 12.39 13.32 -2.74
N SER A 239 11.82 12.71 -1.70
CA SER A 239 12.59 12.10 -0.61
C SER A 239 12.59 10.58 -0.67
N ARG A 240 13.79 9.98 -0.57
CA ARG A 240 13.93 8.52 -0.53
C ARG A 240 13.51 7.90 0.78
N THR A 241 13.42 8.69 1.85
CA THR A 241 13.13 8.19 3.21
C THR A 241 11.64 8.22 3.54
N PHE A 242 10.80 8.76 2.67
CA PHE A 242 9.35 8.82 2.89
C PHE A 242 8.60 8.07 1.80
N ARG A 243 7.48 7.44 2.17
CA ARG A 243 6.55 6.84 1.21
C ARG A 243 5.13 6.85 1.75
N TRP A 244 4.17 7.02 0.85
CA TRP A 244 2.74 6.89 1.19
C TRP A 244 2.37 5.43 1.45
N CYS A 245 1.43 5.21 2.37
CA CYS A 245 0.77 3.92 2.45
C CYS A 245 -0.03 3.69 1.15
N PRO A 246 0.13 2.53 0.47
CA PRO A 246 -0.59 2.23 -0.76
C PRO A 246 -2.06 1.81 -0.52
N ALA A 247 -2.47 1.62 0.74
CA ALA A 247 -3.84 1.25 1.08
C ALA A 247 -4.85 2.33 0.65
N PRO A 248 -6.01 1.96 0.09
CA PRO A 248 -7.03 2.90 -0.31
C PRO A 248 -7.56 3.64 0.91
N ASN A 249 -7.85 4.94 0.76
CA ASN A 249 -8.31 5.84 1.83
C ASN A 249 -7.34 5.98 3.02
N CYS A 250 -6.09 5.53 2.90
CA CYS A 250 -5.06 5.72 3.92
C CYS A 250 -4.21 6.95 3.61
N GLU A 251 -4.22 7.93 4.51
CA GLU A 251 -3.44 9.17 4.37
C GLU A 251 -2.14 9.16 5.20
N TYR A 252 -1.75 7.99 5.72
CA TYR A 252 -0.52 7.86 6.49
C TYR A 252 0.71 7.79 5.58
N VAL A 253 1.79 8.39 6.07
CA VAL A 253 3.11 8.42 5.44
C VAL A 253 4.09 7.69 6.34
N ILE A 254 4.87 6.80 5.76
CA ILE A 254 5.94 6.11 6.46
C ILE A 254 7.25 6.82 6.20
N ARG A 255 8.01 6.99 7.28
CA ARG A 255 9.40 7.42 7.25
C ARG A 255 10.29 6.27 7.71
N VAL A 256 11.35 6.01 6.95
CA VAL A 256 12.42 5.08 7.32
C VAL A 256 13.72 5.82 7.56
N PHE A 257 14.47 5.41 8.57
CA PHE A 257 15.81 5.95 8.84
C PHE A 257 16.91 5.17 8.13
N ASN A 258 16.66 3.90 7.83
CA ASN A 258 17.53 3.04 7.04
C ASN A 258 16.80 2.59 5.78
N LEU A 259 17.44 2.75 4.62
CA LEU A 259 16.89 2.35 3.32
C LEU A 259 16.92 0.83 3.10
N ASP A 260 17.62 0.08 3.96
CA ASP A 260 17.61 -1.39 3.94
C ASP A 260 16.29 -1.98 4.48
N VAL A 261 15.48 -1.18 5.19
CA VAL A 261 14.17 -1.61 5.69
C VAL A 261 13.20 -1.77 4.53
N ARG A 262 12.90 -3.03 4.17
CA ARG A 262 11.95 -3.34 3.10
C ARG A 262 10.53 -3.58 3.62
N LYS A 263 10.37 -4.30 4.72
CA LYS A 263 9.06 -4.68 5.25
C LYS A 263 8.49 -3.59 6.15
N VAL A 264 7.34 -3.04 5.77
CA VAL A 264 6.69 -2.00 6.57
C VAL A 264 5.24 -2.35 6.86
N LYS A 265 4.83 -2.15 8.11
CA LYS A 265 3.43 -2.19 8.55
C LYS A 265 2.95 -0.79 8.88
N CYS A 266 1.90 -0.34 8.18
CA CYS A 266 1.21 0.91 8.49
C CYS A 266 0.33 0.77 9.75
N LYS A 267 -0.05 1.91 10.36
CA LYS A 267 -1.05 1.96 11.43
C LYS A 267 -2.42 1.43 10.97
N CYS A 268 -2.75 1.56 9.68
CA CYS A 268 -3.95 0.97 9.08
C CYS A 268 -3.84 -0.54 8.79
N GLY A 269 -2.94 -1.25 9.47
CA GLY A 269 -2.75 -2.70 9.32
C GLY A 269 -2.06 -3.15 8.02
N TYR A 270 -2.06 -2.33 6.97
CA TYR A 270 -1.52 -2.69 5.65
C TYR A 270 -0.02 -2.94 5.68
N LEU A 271 0.39 -4.06 5.08
CA LEU A 271 1.78 -4.53 5.04
C LEU A 271 2.30 -4.48 3.61
N PHE A 272 3.36 -3.71 3.37
CA PHE A 272 3.87 -3.47 2.03
C PHE A 272 5.40 -3.33 2.00
N CYS A 273 5.95 -3.39 0.79
CA CYS A 273 7.37 -3.19 0.54
C CYS A 273 7.67 -1.69 0.36
N PHE A 274 8.58 -1.15 1.17
CA PHE A 274 8.99 0.26 1.07
C PHE A 274 9.67 0.60 -0.27
N ASP A 275 10.35 -0.37 -0.90
CA ASP A 275 11.12 -0.16 -2.13
C ASP A 275 10.20 -0.08 -3.37
N CYS A 276 9.37 -1.09 -3.60
CA CYS A 276 8.48 -1.12 -4.77
C CYS A 276 7.07 -0.55 -4.53
N GLY A 277 6.61 -0.47 -3.28
CA GLY A 277 5.27 0.04 -2.93
C GLY A 277 4.14 -0.99 -3.06
N GLU A 278 4.45 -2.20 -3.51
CA GLU A 278 3.48 -3.32 -3.60
C GLU A 278 3.27 -3.99 -2.24
N GLU A 279 2.19 -4.79 -2.12
CA GLU A 279 1.96 -5.67 -0.97
C GLU A 279 3.21 -6.50 -0.64
N TRP A 280 3.48 -6.74 0.64
CA TRP A 280 4.66 -7.49 1.07
C TRP A 280 4.78 -8.84 0.37
N HIS A 281 5.91 -9.07 -0.28
CA HIS A 281 6.01 -10.08 -1.32
C HIS A 281 7.17 -11.07 -1.12
N ASP A 282 7.52 -11.39 0.11
CA ASP A 282 8.43 -12.51 0.35
C ASP A 282 7.85 -13.83 -0.20
N PRO A 283 8.66 -14.68 -0.87
CA PRO A 283 10.13 -14.60 -1.03
C PRO A 283 10.63 -13.95 -2.34
N ILE A 284 9.74 -13.43 -3.20
CA ILE A 284 10.13 -12.90 -4.52
C ILE A 284 10.77 -11.51 -4.40
N SER A 285 11.76 -11.22 -5.25
CA SER A 285 12.36 -9.88 -5.33
C SER A 285 11.40 -8.86 -5.98
N CYS A 286 11.60 -7.57 -5.69
CA CYS A 286 10.79 -6.49 -6.26
C CYS A 286 10.81 -6.50 -7.79
N GLU A 287 11.98 -6.75 -8.40
CA GLU A 287 12.15 -6.78 -9.85
C GLU A 287 11.34 -7.92 -10.49
N MET A 288 11.47 -9.14 -9.95
CA MET A 288 10.76 -10.29 -10.49
C MET A 288 9.25 -10.16 -10.28
N LEU A 289 8.80 -9.58 -9.16
CA LEU A 289 7.39 -9.29 -8.95
C LEU A 289 6.86 -8.29 -9.99
N ALA A 290 7.61 -7.23 -10.28
CA ALA A 290 7.22 -6.26 -11.31
C ALA A 290 7.11 -6.92 -12.69
N LYS A 291 8.06 -7.80 -13.06
CA LYS A 291 7.98 -8.62 -14.29
C LYS A 291 6.73 -9.51 -14.29
N TRP A 292 6.43 -10.18 -13.17
CA TRP A 292 5.27 -11.06 -13.03
C TRP A 292 3.95 -10.30 -13.19
N LEU A 293 3.79 -9.19 -12.47
CA LEU A 293 2.57 -8.38 -12.51
C LEU A 293 2.33 -7.79 -13.90
N LYS A 294 3.39 -7.32 -14.58
CA LYS A 294 3.30 -6.87 -15.97
C LYS A 294 2.84 -7.99 -16.91
N LYS A 295 3.36 -9.20 -16.74
CA LYS A 295 2.90 -10.37 -17.51
C LYS A 295 1.43 -10.69 -17.24
N CYS A 296 0.98 -10.57 -15.99
CA CYS A 296 -0.42 -10.73 -15.61
C CYS A 296 -1.35 -9.69 -16.26
N THR A 297 -0.90 -8.44 -16.44
CA THR A 297 -1.70 -7.41 -17.11
C THR A 297 -1.74 -7.58 -18.62
N ASP A 298 -0.61 -7.92 -19.23
CA ASP A 298 -0.46 -8.00 -20.69
C ASP A 298 -1.17 -9.24 -21.28
N ASP A 299 -1.19 -10.36 -20.55
CA ASP A 299 -1.79 -11.63 -21.01
C ASP A 299 -3.31 -11.75 -20.71
N ASN A 300 -3.97 -10.67 -20.28
CA ASN A 300 -5.38 -10.69 -19.84
C ASN A 300 -6.42 -10.87 -20.99
N GLU A 301 -5.99 -10.98 -22.25
CA GLU A 301 -6.90 -11.19 -23.40
C GLU A 301 -7.24 -12.65 -23.73
N THR A 302 -6.74 -13.65 -23.00
CA THR A 302 -7.11 -15.06 -23.28
C THR A 302 -7.91 -15.71 -22.15
N SER A 303 -9.22 -15.41 -22.11
CA SER A 303 -10.29 -16.28 -21.58
C SER A 303 -10.06 -17.05 -20.27
N ASN A 304 -9.40 -16.47 -19.25
CA ASN A 304 -9.21 -17.13 -17.95
C ASN A 304 -10.10 -16.59 -16.82
N TRP A 305 -10.84 -15.49 -17.02
CA TRP A 305 -11.71 -14.92 -15.99
C TRP A 305 -12.96 -15.77 -15.70
N LEU A 306 -13.49 -16.51 -16.70
CA LEU A 306 -14.69 -17.33 -16.54
C LEU A 306 -14.45 -18.64 -15.76
N ALA A 307 -13.19 -19.07 -15.59
CA ALA A 307 -12.82 -20.34 -14.93
C ALA A 307 -12.39 -20.21 -13.46
N ALA A 308 -12.35 -18.98 -12.91
CA ALA A 308 -11.77 -18.73 -11.58
C ALA A 308 -12.79 -18.86 -10.43
N ASN A 309 -14.07 -18.52 -10.68
CA ASN A 309 -15.10 -18.45 -9.63
C ASN A 309 -16.06 -19.64 -9.64
N THR A 310 -16.12 -20.36 -10.76
CA THR A 310 -17.08 -21.44 -10.96
C THR A 310 -16.40 -22.61 -11.69
N LYS A 311 -16.47 -23.81 -11.10
CA LYS A 311 -15.91 -25.05 -11.67
C LYS A 311 -16.92 -26.19 -11.56
N GLU A 312 -16.75 -27.22 -12.37
CA GLU A 312 -17.59 -28.42 -12.31
C GLU A 312 -17.00 -29.47 -11.37
N CYS A 313 -17.85 -30.18 -10.63
CA CYS A 313 -17.43 -31.33 -9.83
C CYS A 313 -16.82 -32.42 -10.75
N PRO A 314 -15.62 -32.94 -10.45
CA PRO A 314 -14.97 -33.94 -11.29
C PRO A 314 -15.73 -35.28 -11.39
N LYS A 315 -16.65 -35.56 -10.46
CA LYS A 315 -17.43 -36.81 -10.41
C LYS A 315 -18.85 -36.69 -10.96
N CYS A 316 -19.55 -35.58 -10.70
CA CYS A 316 -20.96 -35.42 -11.05
C CYS A 316 -21.26 -34.23 -11.97
N HIS A 317 -20.24 -33.45 -12.34
CA HIS A 317 -20.32 -32.30 -13.25
C HIS A 317 -21.28 -31.18 -12.83
N VAL A 318 -21.78 -31.21 -11.58
CA VAL A 318 -22.54 -30.10 -11.02
C VAL A 318 -21.60 -28.90 -10.87
N VAL A 319 -22.09 -27.75 -11.31
CA VAL A 319 -21.42 -26.46 -11.23
C VAL A 319 -21.33 -26.01 -9.76
N ILE A 320 -20.13 -25.73 -9.28
CA ILE A 320 -19.79 -25.31 -7.92
C ILE A 320 -19.15 -23.93 -7.98
N HIS A 321 -19.57 -23.02 -7.09
CA HIS A 321 -18.92 -21.72 -6.91
C HIS A 321 -18.03 -21.76 -5.66
N LYS A 322 -16.93 -20.99 -5.68
CA LYS A 322 -16.03 -20.88 -4.52
C LYS A 322 -16.58 -19.85 -3.53
N ASP A 323 -16.96 -20.28 -2.33
CA ASP A 323 -17.50 -19.43 -1.26
C ASP A 323 -16.67 -19.39 0.02
N GLY A 324 -15.56 -20.14 0.07
CA GLY A 324 -14.56 -20.13 1.14
C GLY A 324 -13.13 -19.93 0.60
N GLY A 325 -12.20 -19.59 1.49
CA GLY A 325 -10.77 -19.48 1.19
C GLY A 325 -10.11 -20.84 0.99
N CYS A 326 -10.63 -21.89 1.63
CA CYS A 326 -10.09 -23.25 1.55
C CYS A 326 -10.20 -23.84 0.14
N ASN A 327 -9.15 -24.54 -0.30
CA ASN A 327 -9.12 -25.28 -1.56
C ASN A 327 -9.59 -26.74 -1.43
N HIS A 328 -9.76 -27.24 -0.20
CA HIS A 328 -10.44 -28.50 0.05
C HIS A 328 -11.95 -28.30 -0.18
N MET A 329 -12.52 -29.00 -1.17
CA MET A 329 -13.94 -28.88 -1.48
C MET A 329 -14.66 -30.21 -1.41
N THR A 330 -15.79 -30.22 -0.71
CA THR A 330 -16.74 -31.32 -0.68
C THR A 330 -17.95 -30.99 -1.55
N CYS A 331 -18.27 -31.86 -2.51
CA CYS A 331 -19.43 -31.65 -3.39
C CYS A 331 -20.75 -31.62 -2.59
N ARG A 332 -21.50 -30.50 -2.69
CA ARG A 332 -22.80 -30.30 -2.00
C ARG A 332 -23.92 -31.21 -2.52
N ASN A 333 -23.73 -31.86 -3.66
CA ASN A 333 -24.70 -32.83 -4.16
C ASN A 333 -24.74 -34.03 -3.19
N VAL A 334 -25.89 -34.22 -2.57
CA VAL A 334 -26.17 -35.26 -1.57
C VAL A 334 -25.82 -36.66 -2.08
N CYS A 335 -25.95 -36.90 -3.38
CA CYS A 335 -25.64 -38.19 -4.02
C CYS A 335 -24.16 -38.37 -4.37
N CYS A 336 -23.35 -37.30 -4.35
CA CYS A 336 -21.95 -37.35 -4.80
C CYS A 336 -20.96 -37.32 -3.63
N LYS A 337 -21.08 -36.32 -2.75
CA LYS A 337 -20.21 -36.05 -1.59
C LYS A 337 -18.71 -36.29 -1.82
N ASN A 338 -18.23 -36.03 -3.04
CA ASN A 338 -16.83 -36.25 -3.39
C ASN A 338 -15.97 -35.11 -2.87
N GLU A 339 -14.82 -35.45 -2.30
CA GLU A 339 -13.81 -34.50 -1.82
C GLU A 339 -12.69 -34.35 -2.85
N PHE A 340 -12.38 -33.12 -3.22
CA PHE A 340 -11.42 -32.82 -4.26
C PHE A 340 -10.74 -31.47 -4.03
N CYS A 341 -9.59 -31.28 -4.69
CA CYS A 341 -8.87 -30.01 -4.66
C CYS A 341 -9.41 -29.04 -5.72
N TRP A 342 -9.75 -27.82 -5.32
CA TRP A 342 -10.24 -26.80 -6.25
C TRP A 342 -9.22 -26.43 -7.33
N VAL A 343 -7.92 -26.52 -7.05
CA VAL A 343 -6.86 -26.12 -7.99
C VAL A 343 -6.69 -27.15 -9.11
N CYS A 344 -6.42 -28.40 -8.78
CA CYS A 344 -6.12 -29.46 -9.76
C CYS A 344 -7.32 -30.32 -10.17
N LEU A 345 -8.46 -30.24 -9.46
CA LEU A 345 -9.63 -31.11 -9.62
C LEU A 345 -9.35 -32.60 -9.33
N GLY A 346 -8.21 -32.92 -8.74
CA GLY A 346 -7.85 -34.26 -8.28
C GLY A 346 -8.46 -34.61 -6.92
N PRO A 347 -8.44 -35.89 -6.52
CA PRO A 347 -8.92 -36.35 -5.22
C PRO A 347 -8.15 -35.65 -4.08
N TRP A 348 -8.84 -35.34 -2.98
CA TRP A 348 -8.20 -34.66 -1.85
C TRP A 348 -7.28 -35.60 -1.05
N GLU A 349 -7.68 -36.84 -0.82
CA GLU A 349 -6.97 -37.82 0.04
C GLU A 349 -5.43 -37.95 -0.21
N PRO A 350 -4.92 -37.94 -1.45
CA PRO A 350 -3.47 -38.01 -1.68
C PRO A 350 -2.71 -36.71 -1.35
N HIS A 351 -3.38 -35.58 -1.17
CA HIS A 351 -2.72 -34.31 -0.85
C HIS A 351 -2.07 -34.40 0.53
N GLY A 352 -0.77 -34.07 0.60
CA GLY A 352 0.04 -34.22 1.80
C GLY A 352 0.79 -35.55 1.93
N SER A 353 0.62 -36.47 0.98
CA SER A 353 1.49 -37.64 0.86
C SER A 353 2.80 -37.28 0.14
N SER A 354 3.91 -37.95 0.47
CA SER A 354 5.22 -37.67 -0.16
C SER A 354 5.28 -37.96 -1.67
N TRP A 355 4.32 -38.71 -2.21
CA TRP A 355 4.31 -39.14 -3.62
C TRP A 355 3.36 -38.34 -4.51
N TYR A 356 2.50 -37.48 -3.94
CA TYR A 356 1.54 -36.67 -4.69
C TYR A 356 1.77 -35.18 -4.43
N SER A 357 2.13 -34.44 -5.48
CA SER A 357 2.46 -33.01 -5.40
C SER A 357 1.61 -32.23 -6.40
N CYS A 358 0.59 -31.54 -5.91
CA CYS A 358 -0.28 -30.70 -6.74
C CYS A 358 0.42 -29.41 -7.20
N ASN A 359 1.37 -28.90 -6.43
CA ASN A 359 2.07 -27.62 -6.66
C ASN A 359 3.22 -27.70 -7.69
N ARG A 360 3.76 -28.89 -7.97
CA ARG A 360 4.90 -29.07 -8.88
C ARG A 360 4.48 -29.00 -10.36
N TYR A 361 5.30 -28.35 -11.17
CA TYR A 361 5.16 -28.36 -12.63
C TYR A 361 6.07 -29.43 -13.25
N ASP A 362 5.46 -30.40 -13.94
CA ASP A 362 6.18 -31.47 -14.63
C ASP A 362 6.55 -31.04 -16.06
N ASP A 363 7.79 -30.55 -16.22
CA ASP A 363 8.34 -30.16 -17.52
C ASP A 363 8.50 -31.37 -18.45
N GLU A 364 8.72 -32.59 -17.95
CA GLU A 364 8.96 -33.79 -18.76
C GLU A 364 7.65 -34.33 -19.33
N ALA A 365 6.59 -34.41 -18.52
CA ALA A 365 5.25 -34.75 -19.02
C ALA A 365 4.73 -33.71 -20.03
N ALA A 366 5.05 -32.42 -19.82
CA ALA A 366 4.70 -31.35 -20.76
C ALA A 366 5.49 -31.47 -22.08
N LYS A 367 6.80 -31.74 -22.00
CA LYS A 367 7.69 -31.92 -23.17
C LYS A 367 7.46 -33.22 -23.93
N ALA A 368 7.14 -34.32 -23.25
CA ALA A 368 6.84 -35.62 -23.87
C ALA A 368 5.52 -35.60 -24.67
N ALA A 369 4.68 -34.59 -24.44
CA ALA A 369 3.34 -34.53 -24.99
C ALA A 369 3.19 -33.83 -26.36
N ARG A 370 4.24 -33.45 -27.14
CA ARG A 370 4.22 -33.21 -28.63
C ARG A 370 5.54 -32.59 -29.25
N ASN A 371 5.50 -32.20 -30.55
CA ASN A 371 6.60 -31.86 -31.49
C ASN A 371 6.88 -30.34 -31.72
N ALA A 372 8.16 -29.96 -31.69
CA ALA A 372 8.95 -28.88 -32.35
C ALA A 372 8.41 -27.44 -32.61
N GLN A 373 7.10 -27.18 -32.70
CA GLN A 373 6.53 -25.83 -32.96
C GLN A 373 6.19 -25.10 -31.64
N GLU A 374 6.91 -25.41 -30.55
CA GLU A 374 6.29 -25.61 -29.25
C GLU A 374 6.82 -24.81 -28.06
N ILE A 375 7.96 -24.12 -28.18
CA ILE A 375 8.55 -23.39 -27.04
C ILE A 375 7.55 -22.36 -26.49
N SER A 376 6.91 -21.57 -27.38
CA SER A 376 5.87 -20.59 -27.01
C SER A 376 4.64 -21.21 -26.33
N ARG A 377 4.25 -22.45 -26.67
CA ARG A 377 3.12 -23.14 -26.04
C ARG A 377 3.50 -23.75 -24.69
N SER A 378 4.74 -24.22 -24.54
CA SER A 378 5.28 -24.75 -23.28
C SER A 378 5.38 -23.64 -22.23
N ASP A 379 5.89 -22.47 -22.63
CA ASP A 379 6.05 -21.33 -21.73
C ASP A 379 4.71 -20.77 -21.30
N LEU A 380 3.72 -20.77 -22.20
CA LEU A 380 2.35 -20.39 -21.89
C LEU A 380 1.68 -21.39 -20.93
N GLN A 381 1.89 -22.70 -21.11
CA GLN A 381 1.33 -23.71 -20.19
C GLN A 381 1.95 -23.62 -18.80
N ARG A 382 3.27 -23.41 -18.72
CA ARG A 382 3.98 -23.15 -17.47
C ARG A 382 3.40 -21.90 -16.81
N TYR A 383 3.31 -20.80 -17.54
CA TYR A 383 2.72 -19.56 -17.03
C TYR A 383 1.30 -19.77 -16.49
N VAL A 384 0.42 -20.42 -17.26
CA VAL A 384 -0.97 -20.71 -16.84
C VAL A 384 -1.01 -21.56 -15.56
N HIS A 385 -0.09 -22.50 -15.39
CA HIS A 385 0.00 -23.32 -14.17
C HIS A 385 0.29 -22.46 -12.92
N PHE A 386 1.33 -21.61 -12.99
CA PHE A 386 1.70 -20.75 -11.87
C PHE A 386 0.69 -19.61 -11.65
N TYR A 387 0.18 -19.01 -12.72
CA TYR A 387 -0.83 -17.96 -12.67
C TYR A 387 -2.13 -18.42 -12.02
N LYS A 388 -2.63 -19.61 -12.37
CA LYS A 388 -3.84 -20.17 -11.75
C LYS A 388 -3.70 -20.31 -10.22
N ARG A 389 -2.52 -20.68 -9.72
CA ARG A 389 -2.25 -20.82 -8.29
C ARG A 389 -2.07 -19.47 -7.61
N PHE A 390 -1.31 -18.57 -8.22
CA PHE A 390 -1.19 -17.17 -7.78
C PHE A 390 -2.57 -16.49 -7.64
N SER A 391 -3.39 -16.57 -8.69
CA SER A 391 -4.74 -16.00 -8.70
C SER A 391 -5.66 -16.69 -7.69
N ASN A 392 -5.57 -18.01 -7.55
CA ASN A 392 -6.35 -18.75 -6.56
C ASN A 392 -6.03 -18.31 -5.12
N HIS A 393 -4.75 -18.20 -4.75
CA HIS A 393 -4.36 -17.71 -3.43
C HIS A 393 -4.73 -16.24 -3.22
N THR A 394 -4.67 -15.42 -4.27
CA THR A 394 -5.17 -14.03 -4.23
C THR A 394 -6.67 -13.99 -3.92
N LEU A 395 -7.46 -14.86 -4.54
CA LEU A 395 -8.90 -14.97 -4.27
C LEU A 395 -9.17 -15.55 -2.87
N SER A 396 -8.45 -16.60 -2.46
CA SER A 396 -8.55 -17.17 -1.11
C SER A 396 -8.30 -16.13 -0.03
N LEU A 397 -7.23 -15.33 -0.17
CA LEU A 397 -6.91 -14.26 0.77
C LEU A 397 -8.04 -13.22 0.88
N LYS A 398 -8.69 -12.87 -0.23
CA LYS A 398 -9.86 -11.97 -0.22
C LYS A 398 -11.06 -12.59 0.51
N LEU A 399 -11.28 -13.90 0.37
CA LEU A 399 -12.36 -14.61 1.06
C LEU A 399 -12.07 -14.76 2.56
N GLU A 400 -10.82 -15.02 2.93
CA GLU A 400 -10.38 -15.09 4.32
C GLU A 400 -10.47 -13.73 5.03
N LYS A 401 -10.32 -12.60 4.32
CA LYS A 401 -10.61 -11.28 4.90
C LYS A 401 -12.06 -11.18 5.42
N LYS A 402 -13.02 -11.88 4.81
CA LYS A 402 -14.41 -11.94 5.30
C LYS A 402 -14.55 -12.79 6.57
N LEU A 403 -13.61 -13.71 6.80
CA LEU A 403 -13.58 -14.57 7.98
C LEU A 403 -13.35 -13.78 9.27
N TYR A 404 -12.68 -12.61 9.22
CA TYR A 404 -12.52 -11.74 10.39
C TYR A 404 -13.86 -11.36 11.03
N ASN A 405 -14.89 -11.08 10.23
CA ASN A 405 -16.22 -10.76 10.74
C ASN A 405 -16.87 -11.96 11.43
N SER A 406 -16.76 -13.15 10.83
CA SER A 406 -17.25 -14.40 11.43
C SER A 406 -16.52 -14.72 12.75
N VAL A 407 -15.19 -14.56 12.77
CA VAL A 407 -14.38 -14.76 13.98
C VAL A 407 -14.73 -13.75 15.06
N LYS A 408 -14.97 -12.47 14.72
CA LYS A 408 -15.42 -11.46 15.69
C LYS A 408 -16.71 -11.87 16.39
N VAL A 409 -17.70 -12.37 15.64
CA VAL A 409 -18.96 -12.88 16.21
C VAL A 409 -18.68 -14.05 17.15
N LYS A 410 -17.89 -15.04 16.70
CA LYS A 410 -17.51 -16.20 17.52
C LYS A 410 -16.74 -15.80 18.79
N MET A 411 -15.86 -14.80 18.71
CA MET A 411 -15.14 -14.26 19.87
C MET A 411 -16.10 -13.66 20.90
N ASN A 412 -17.09 -12.87 20.46
CA ASN A 412 -18.10 -12.30 21.34
C ASN A 412 -18.95 -13.39 22.02
N GLU A 413 -19.33 -14.43 21.29
CA GLU A 413 -20.07 -15.58 21.85
C GLU A 413 -19.25 -16.31 22.92
N MET A 414 -17.94 -16.50 22.71
CA MET A 414 -17.04 -17.09 23.71
C MET A 414 -16.89 -16.20 24.95
N GLN A 415 -16.89 -14.88 24.78
CA GLN A 415 -16.87 -13.94 25.92
C GLN A 415 -18.14 -14.04 26.77
N MET A 416 -19.30 -14.23 26.15
CA MET A 416 -20.56 -14.46 26.87
C MET A 416 -20.56 -15.77 27.68
N GLN A 417 -19.66 -16.71 27.35
CA GLN A 417 -19.52 -18.00 28.02
C GLN A 417 -18.37 -18.02 29.05
N ASN A 418 -18.05 -16.87 29.65
CA ASN A 418 -17.02 -16.67 30.69
C ASN A 418 -15.55 -16.78 30.24
N MET A 419 -15.24 -16.68 28.94
CA MET A 419 -13.84 -16.50 28.52
C MET A 419 -13.44 -15.02 28.56
N SER A 420 -12.25 -14.74 29.07
CA SER A 420 -11.73 -13.36 29.07
C SER A 420 -11.39 -12.87 27.66
N TRP A 421 -11.34 -11.55 27.48
CA TRP A 421 -10.94 -10.95 26.20
C TRP A 421 -9.55 -11.42 25.72
N VAL A 422 -8.61 -11.60 26.65
CA VAL A 422 -7.26 -12.12 26.35
C VAL A 422 -7.32 -13.55 25.81
N GLU A 423 -8.25 -14.36 26.34
CA GLU A 423 -8.37 -15.76 25.97
C GLU A 423 -9.03 -16.01 24.62
N VAL A 424 -9.71 -15.04 24.02
CA VAL A 424 -10.33 -15.16 22.69
C VAL A 424 -9.45 -14.61 21.56
N GLN A 425 -8.39 -13.85 21.88
CA GLN A 425 -7.49 -13.26 20.88
C GLN A 425 -6.77 -14.29 19.99
N PHE A 426 -6.65 -15.54 20.43
CA PHE A 426 -5.99 -16.58 19.63
C PHE A 426 -6.70 -16.84 18.30
N LEU A 427 -8.01 -16.61 18.20
CA LEU A 427 -8.75 -16.75 16.94
C LEU A 427 -8.36 -15.66 15.94
N ARG A 428 -8.26 -14.40 16.39
CA ARG A 428 -7.74 -13.30 15.56
C ARG A 428 -6.35 -13.61 15.06
N LYS A 429 -5.46 -14.03 15.97
CA LYS A 429 -4.08 -14.42 15.61
C LYS A 429 -4.04 -15.58 14.62
N ALA A 430 -4.97 -16.52 14.70
CA ALA A 430 -5.06 -17.63 13.75
C ALA A 430 -5.42 -17.14 12.33
N VAL A 431 -6.36 -16.18 12.21
CA VAL A 431 -6.72 -15.57 10.92
C VAL A 431 -5.57 -14.70 10.40
N ASP A 432 -4.90 -13.93 11.26
CA ASP A 432 -3.73 -13.12 10.87
C ASP A 432 -2.64 -14.01 10.25
N VAL A 433 -2.30 -15.13 10.92
CA VAL A 433 -1.33 -16.11 10.43
C VAL A 433 -1.80 -16.76 9.13
N LEU A 434 -3.09 -17.11 9.02
CA LEU A 434 -3.66 -17.68 7.79
C LEU A 434 -3.47 -16.73 6.60
N CYS A 435 -3.86 -15.46 6.77
CA CYS A 435 -3.73 -14.43 5.74
C CYS A 435 -2.27 -14.23 5.32
N ASP A 436 -1.33 -14.20 6.27
CA ASP A 436 0.07 -14.07 5.93
C ASP A 436 0.64 -15.33 5.21
N CYS A 437 0.19 -16.53 5.61
CA CYS A 437 0.58 -17.77 4.91
C CYS A 437 0.08 -17.76 3.47
N ARG A 438 -1.17 -17.32 3.22
CA ARG A 438 -1.70 -17.12 1.86
C ARG A 438 -0.94 -16.09 1.06
N ARG A 439 -0.59 -14.95 1.67
CA ARG A 439 0.22 -13.91 1.02
C ARG A 439 1.57 -14.49 0.60
N THR A 440 2.23 -15.21 1.50
CA THR A 440 3.51 -15.88 1.20
C THR A 440 3.33 -16.90 0.09
N LEU A 441 2.35 -17.80 0.18
CA LEU A 441 2.07 -18.82 -0.84
C LEU A 441 1.76 -18.22 -2.23
N LYS A 442 1.00 -17.12 -2.28
CA LYS A 442 0.77 -16.38 -3.53
C LYS A 442 2.11 -16.00 -4.18
N HIS A 443 3.03 -15.44 -3.40
CA HIS A 443 4.32 -14.97 -3.90
C HIS A 443 5.34 -16.08 -4.15
N THR A 444 5.26 -17.23 -3.46
CA THR A 444 6.10 -18.40 -3.76
C THR A 444 5.83 -18.95 -5.16
N TYR A 445 4.59 -18.89 -5.66
CA TYR A 445 4.30 -19.31 -7.05
C TYR A 445 4.86 -18.36 -8.10
N ALA A 446 4.85 -17.05 -7.84
CA ALA A 446 5.52 -16.10 -8.73
C ALA A 446 7.04 -16.30 -8.72
N PHE A 447 7.63 -16.59 -7.55
CA PHE A 447 9.05 -16.94 -7.41
C PHE A 447 9.41 -18.23 -8.17
N ALA A 448 8.62 -19.29 -7.97
CA ALA A 448 8.82 -20.60 -8.56
C ALA A 448 8.70 -20.60 -10.10
N PHE A 449 7.89 -19.70 -10.66
CA PHE A 449 7.73 -19.60 -12.12
C PHE A 449 9.07 -19.34 -12.81
N TYR A 450 9.82 -18.35 -12.30
CA TYR A 450 11.12 -17.94 -12.82
C TYR A 450 12.26 -18.88 -12.40
N LEU A 451 12.06 -19.68 -11.36
CA LEU A 451 13.11 -20.54 -10.81
C LEU A 451 13.50 -21.68 -11.78
N GLU A 452 14.79 -21.80 -12.06
CA GLU A 452 15.36 -22.97 -12.72
C GLU A 452 15.41 -24.18 -11.78
N LYS A 453 15.16 -25.38 -12.33
CA LYS A 453 15.19 -26.62 -11.55
C LYS A 453 16.60 -26.96 -11.11
N ASN A 454 16.78 -27.12 -9.81
CA ASN A 454 18.02 -27.58 -9.18
C ASN A 454 17.69 -28.34 -7.88
N ASN A 455 18.72 -28.83 -7.18
CA ASN A 455 18.50 -29.60 -5.94
C ASN A 455 17.77 -28.78 -4.85
N GLN A 456 18.01 -27.47 -4.80
CA GLN A 456 17.37 -26.57 -3.84
C GLN A 456 15.94 -26.24 -4.25
N SER A 457 15.62 -26.16 -5.55
CA SER A 457 14.25 -25.94 -6.02
C SER A 457 13.34 -27.10 -5.61
N ILE A 458 13.84 -28.33 -5.59
CA ILE A 458 13.08 -29.51 -5.14
C ILE A 458 12.72 -29.39 -3.65
N ILE A 459 13.69 -29.00 -2.81
CA ILE A 459 13.48 -28.78 -1.37
C ILE A 459 12.50 -27.62 -1.14
N PHE A 460 12.63 -26.55 -1.93
CA PHE A 460 11.70 -25.42 -1.89
C PHE A 460 10.27 -25.86 -2.23
N GLU A 461 10.08 -26.67 -3.28
CA GLU A 461 8.77 -27.20 -3.67
C GLU A 461 8.16 -28.12 -2.61
N ASP A 462 8.97 -28.92 -1.90
CA ASP A 462 8.51 -29.74 -0.76
C ASP A 462 8.08 -28.85 0.41
N ASN A 463 8.89 -27.84 0.76
CA ASN A 463 8.54 -26.87 1.80
C ASN A 463 7.27 -26.07 1.44
N GLN A 464 7.08 -25.76 0.15
CA GLN A 464 5.89 -25.07 -0.34
C GLN A 464 4.65 -25.96 -0.19
N ASN A 465 4.74 -27.24 -0.54
CA ASN A 465 3.65 -28.21 -0.39
C ASN A 465 3.26 -28.40 1.09
N ASP A 466 4.25 -28.51 1.99
CA ASP A 466 4.04 -28.59 3.43
C ASP A 466 3.28 -27.37 3.97
N LEU A 467 3.69 -26.16 3.55
CA LEU A 467 3.03 -24.91 3.94
C LEU A 467 1.62 -24.82 3.36
N GLU A 468 1.43 -25.21 2.10
CA GLU A 468 0.11 -25.21 1.45
C GLU A 468 -0.86 -26.12 2.20
N LEU A 469 -0.48 -27.36 2.46
CA LEU A 469 -1.31 -28.31 3.22
C LEU A 469 -1.65 -27.77 4.62
N ALA A 470 -0.67 -27.26 5.35
CA ALA A 470 -0.88 -26.68 6.67
C ALA A 470 -1.88 -25.51 6.63
N THR A 471 -1.74 -24.64 5.62
CA THR A 471 -2.61 -23.49 5.40
C THR A 471 -4.03 -23.91 5.08
N GLU A 472 -4.23 -24.92 4.22
CA GLU A 472 -5.56 -25.44 3.90
C GLU A 472 -6.23 -26.09 5.11
N GLN A 473 -5.49 -26.86 5.90
CA GLN A 473 -6.00 -27.48 7.13
C GLN A 473 -6.41 -26.43 8.20
N LEU A 474 -5.71 -25.29 8.26
CA LEU A 474 -6.08 -24.18 9.13
C LEU A 474 -7.32 -23.45 8.60
N SER A 475 -7.34 -23.17 7.28
CA SER A 475 -8.48 -22.52 6.62
C SER A 475 -9.76 -23.33 6.80
N GLU A 476 -9.71 -24.63 6.52
CA GLU A 476 -10.84 -25.55 6.68
C GLU A 476 -11.35 -25.55 8.12
N PHE A 477 -10.43 -25.65 9.08
CA PHE A 477 -10.78 -25.68 10.50
C PHE A 477 -11.49 -24.40 10.97
N LEU A 478 -11.07 -23.24 10.47
CA LEU A 478 -11.66 -21.95 10.84
C LEU A 478 -12.99 -21.69 10.12
N GLU A 479 -13.18 -22.24 8.92
CA GLU A 479 -14.43 -22.16 8.14
C GLU A 479 -15.53 -23.09 8.68
N GLN A 480 -15.16 -24.20 9.34
CA GLN A 480 -16.13 -25.11 9.96
C GLN A 480 -16.89 -24.47 11.14
N ASP A 481 -18.10 -24.99 11.41
CA ASP A 481 -18.90 -24.60 12.57
C ASP A 481 -18.30 -25.16 13.86
N LEU A 482 -17.51 -24.31 14.52
CA LEU A 482 -16.82 -24.60 15.78
C LEU A 482 -17.78 -24.77 16.99
N ALA A 483 -19.09 -24.58 16.80
CA ALA A 483 -20.11 -24.60 17.84
C ALA A 483 -20.25 -25.94 18.59
N SER A 484 -19.74 -27.03 18.01
CA SER A 484 -19.81 -28.38 18.59
C SER A 484 -18.57 -28.81 19.38
N THR A 485 -17.49 -28.00 19.37
CA THR A 485 -16.21 -28.38 19.98
C THR A 485 -16.04 -27.73 21.35
N ASN A 486 -15.58 -28.49 22.35
CA ASN A 486 -15.29 -27.96 23.68
C ASN A 486 -14.22 -26.85 23.60
N PHE A 487 -14.52 -25.67 24.18
CA PHE A 487 -13.71 -24.45 24.07
C PHE A 487 -12.25 -24.61 24.50
N SER A 488 -11.97 -25.44 25.52
CA SER A 488 -10.59 -25.67 25.97
C SER A 488 -9.78 -26.47 24.94
N SER A 489 -10.36 -27.53 24.38
CA SER A 489 -9.74 -28.29 23.29
C SER A 489 -9.65 -27.49 21.99
N LEU A 490 -10.62 -26.60 21.74
CA LEU A 490 -10.63 -25.72 20.57
C LEU A 490 -9.46 -24.73 20.61
N LYS A 491 -9.22 -24.10 21.76
CA LYS A 491 -8.09 -23.17 21.95
C LYS A 491 -6.76 -23.84 21.63
N GLN A 492 -6.51 -25.01 22.22
CA GLN A 492 -5.26 -25.74 21.99
C GLN A 492 -5.11 -26.16 20.52
N LEU A 493 -6.16 -26.72 19.91
CA LEU A 493 -6.11 -27.20 18.53
C LEU A 493 -5.85 -26.07 17.52
N VAL A 494 -6.50 -24.92 17.69
CA VAL A 494 -6.26 -23.73 16.84
C VAL A 494 -4.83 -23.23 17.02
N GLN A 495 -4.36 -23.17 18.26
CA GLN A 495 -3.00 -22.73 18.57
C GLN A 495 -1.94 -23.61 17.94
N ASP A 496 -2.10 -24.93 18.04
CA ASP A 496 -1.17 -25.88 17.43
C ASP A 496 -1.17 -25.76 15.90
N LYS A 497 -2.35 -25.64 15.27
CA LYS A 497 -2.47 -25.48 13.81
C LYS A 497 -1.84 -24.19 13.29
N TYR A 498 -2.17 -23.02 13.85
CA TYR A 498 -1.58 -21.78 13.36
C TYR A 498 -0.08 -21.69 13.66
N ARG A 499 0.38 -22.21 14.82
CA ARG A 499 1.82 -22.25 15.13
C ARG A 499 2.56 -23.15 14.15
N TYR A 500 1.99 -24.27 13.77
CA TYR A 500 2.55 -25.15 12.74
C TYR A 500 2.65 -24.44 11.39
N CYS A 501 1.58 -23.76 10.95
CA CYS A 501 1.59 -22.97 9.71
C CYS A 501 2.68 -21.90 9.74
N GLU A 502 2.76 -21.13 10.81
CA GLU A 502 3.77 -20.09 11.00
C GLU A 502 5.20 -20.65 10.96
N ASN A 503 5.43 -21.81 11.57
CA ASN A 503 6.74 -22.47 11.56
C ASN A 503 7.10 -23.00 10.17
N ARG A 504 6.14 -23.56 9.41
CA ARG A 504 6.35 -23.97 8.01
C ARG A 504 6.63 -22.76 7.12
N ARG A 505 5.91 -21.65 7.32
CA ARG A 505 6.13 -20.38 6.61
C ARG A 505 7.56 -19.88 6.84
N LYS A 506 8.00 -19.83 8.10
CA LYS A 506 9.37 -19.44 8.46
C LYS A 506 10.42 -20.36 7.87
N ALA A 507 10.21 -21.68 7.92
CA ALA A 507 11.15 -22.64 7.35
C ALA A 507 11.33 -22.42 5.83
N LEU A 508 10.22 -22.20 5.11
CA LEU A 508 10.25 -21.89 3.68
C LEU A 508 10.98 -20.56 3.40
N LEU A 509 10.68 -19.51 4.16
CA LEU A 509 11.31 -18.20 3.97
C LEU A 509 12.80 -18.21 4.31
N ASN A 510 13.19 -18.88 5.40
CA ASN A 510 14.59 -19.05 5.78
C ASN A 510 15.38 -19.81 4.71
N HIS A 511 14.80 -20.84 4.10
CA HIS A 511 15.43 -21.57 2.99
C HIS A 511 15.62 -20.66 1.76
N CYS A 512 14.61 -19.84 1.42
CA CYS A 512 14.71 -18.85 0.35
C CYS A 512 15.81 -17.82 0.63
N GLN A 513 15.88 -17.31 1.86
CA GLN A 513 16.88 -16.34 2.30
C GLN A 513 18.30 -16.93 2.26
N GLU A 514 18.50 -18.12 2.82
CA GLU A 514 19.80 -18.81 2.77
C GLU A 514 20.25 -19.05 1.32
N GLY A 515 19.31 -19.37 0.42
CA GLY A 515 19.60 -19.49 -1.00
C GLY A 515 19.94 -18.18 -1.68
N ASN A 516 19.41 -17.04 -1.22
CA ASN A 516 19.83 -15.72 -1.71
C ASN A 516 21.25 -15.40 -1.23
N GLU A 517 21.56 -15.66 0.05
CA GLU A 517 22.89 -15.41 0.64
C GLU A 517 23.98 -16.28 0.01
N LYS A 518 23.65 -17.54 -0.31
CA LYS A 518 24.56 -18.51 -0.92
C LYS A 518 24.49 -18.59 -2.44
N ASN A 519 23.67 -17.74 -3.09
CA ASN A 519 23.42 -17.70 -4.53
C ASN A 519 23.04 -19.07 -5.13
N TRP A 520 22.10 -19.78 -4.50
CA TRP A 520 21.58 -21.07 -4.98
C TRP A 520 20.58 -20.94 -6.14
N TRP A 521 19.94 -19.78 -6.27
CA TRP A 521 18.86 -19.59 -7.22
C TRP A 521 19.38 -19.12 -8.57
N VAL A 522 18.92 -19.78 -9.62
CA VAL A 522 19.09 -19.34 -11.01
C VAL A 522 17.70 -19.05 -11.54
N PHE A 523 17.51 -17.87 -12.13
CA PHE A 523 16.22 -17.41 -12.63
C PHE A 523 16.25 -17.26 -14.14
N ASN A 524 15.22 -17.77 -14.80
CA ASN A 524 14.94 -17.53 -16.21
C ASN A 524 14.23 -16.17 -16.38
N ASP A 525 14.39 -15.55 -17.54
CA ASP A 525 13.71 -14.29 -17.92
C ASP A 525 12.23 -14.49 -18.33
#